data_AF-A0A1S9CU18-F1
#
_entry.id   AF-A0A1S9CU18-F1
#
_cell.length_a   1.000
_cell.length_b   1.000
_cell.length_c   1.000
_cell.angle_alpha   90.00
_cell.angle_beta   90.00
_cell.angle_gamma   90.00
#
_symmetry.space_group_name_H-M   'P 1'
#
loop_
_entity.id
_entity.type
_entity.pdbx_description
1 polymer ?
#
loop_
_entity_poly.entity_id
_entity_poly.type
_entity_poly.pdbx_seq_one_letter_code
_entity_poly.pdbx_strand_id
1 'polypeptide(L)'
;MENEEIIEKLHQTINNTDTILLKNVVRTFQQMFDDDKYLQDLFGITKKQIEKLGHRESIKLDEILKSLFTASPRMYLGTIDKLYDTNYLEQYISGELTDADIHLSQTDFIRETLGFELLKADLIIIIKGMAYHIEFQTRHDEMAIRFARYGVEYGIQNKEFNPESGAYKIPIPEQSVIYLENNTQKDRVNKYEFWWKNQSLGVVEVKQLKLWQTNIDNVIDEKLYNLLPVLIFKHRKELLKVNGDKDKLTQIKDNFLSDARSLMEHAQNEISSHIQEEDMDLIVIVMGEMIRYFDKVFFDGSIESRGEIDMTFSEQIKDFRQEITGYRQEITGYREEITGYKQTINEDKHKISQQQQEIIHLQTELSDAEIKGKIKVFQEYFNYSIEQISDALKIPIEQIEEMIK
;
A
#
# COMPACT_ATOMS: atom_id res chain seq x y z
N MET A 1 38.06 -23.62 -36.53
CA MET A 1 37.49 -24.36 -37.66
C MET A 1 36.14 -25.00 -37.34
N GLU A 2 36.01 -26.16 -36.66
CA GLU A 2 34.67 -26.78 -36.45
C GLU A 2 33.70 -25.90 -35.65
N ASN A 3 34.14 -25.21 -34.60
CA ASN A 3 33.27 -24.34 -33.80
C ASN A 3 32.85 -23.05 -34.52
N GLU A 4 33.70 -22.49 -35.37
CA GLU A 4 33.39 -21.26 -36.13
C GLU A 4 32.35 -21.55 -37.22
N GLU A 5 32.45 -22.70 -37.88
CA GLU A 5 31.49 -23.12 -38.90
C GLU A 5 30.10 -23.41 -38.30
N ILE A 6 30.06 -23.95 -37.07
CA ILE A 6 28.80 -24.16 -36.32
C ILE A 6 28.16 -22.82 -35.94
N ILE A 7 28.93 -21.85 -35.45
CA ILE A 7 28.43 -20.52 -35.09
C ILE A 7 27.89 -19.79 -36.33
N GLU A 8 28.59 -19.88 -37.46
CA GLU A 8 28.17 -19.24 -38.69
C GLU A 8 26.84 -19.83 -39.24
N LYS A 9 26.69 -21.16 -39.18
CA LYS A 9 25.43 -21.84 -39.49
C LYS A 9 24.30 -21.47 -38.52
N LEU A 10 24.60 -21.29 -37.24
CA LEU A 10 23.65 -20.85 -36.23
C LEU A 10 23.16 -19.43 -36.53
N HIS A 11 24.05 -18.49 -36.82
CA HIS A 11 23.71 -17.10 -37.19
C HIS A 11 22.84 -17.05 -38.45
N GLN A 12 23.17 -17.84 -39.48
CA GLN A 12 22.35 -17.94 -40.70
C GLN A 12 20.94 -18.48 -40.41
N THR A 13 20.83 -19.47 -39.53
CA THR A 13 19.55 -20.06 -39.14
C THR A 13 18.69 -19.04 -38.38
N ILE A 14 19.30 -18.33 -37.43
CA ILE A 14 18.65 -17.31 -36.60
C ILE A 14 18.13 -16.14 -37.44
N ASN A 15 18.93 -15.66 -38.39
CA ASN A 15 18.53 -14.57 -39.30
C ASN A 15 17.32 -14.93 -40.18
N ASN A 16 17.10 -16.23 -40.42
CA ASN A 16 15.99 -16.75 -41.22
C ASN A 16 14.82 -17.26 -40.36
N THR A 17 14.90 -17.15 -39.03
CA THR A 17 13.89 -17.65 -38.09
C THR A 17 12.76 -16.64 -37.90
N ASP A 18 11.53 -17.13 -37.69
CA ASP A 18 10.38 -16.29 -37.36
C ASP A 18 10.66 -15.43 -36.10
N THR A 19 10.23 -14.16 -36.14
CA THR A 19 10.40 -13.19 -35.07
C THR A 19 9.79 -13.69 -33.75
N ILE A 20 8.72 -14.47 -33.78
CA ILE A 20 8.10 -15.06 -32.57
C ILE A 20 9.01 -16.13 -31.95
N LEU A 21 9.57 -17.01 -32.78
CA LEU A 21 10.47 -18.08 -32.32
C LEU A 21 11.79 -17.48 -31.81
N LEU A 22 12.35 -16.52 -32.54
CA LEU A 22 13.55 -15.78 -32.15
C LEU A 22 13.36 -15.05 -30.81
N LYS A 23 12.21 -14.41 -30.63
CA LYS A 23 11.82 -13.77 -29.36
C LYS A 23 11.78 -14.77 -28.21
N ASN A 24 11.21 -15.95 -28.40
CA ASN A 24 11.16 -16.98 -27.36
C ASN A 24 12.56 -17.50 -27.01
N VAL A 25 13.41 -17.75 -28.01
CA VAL A 25 14.79 -18.22 -27.80
C VAL A 25 15.62 -17.16 -27.05
N VAL A 26 15.57 -15.89 -27.46
CA VAL A 26 16.28 -14.80 -26.78
C VAL A 26 15.85 -14.69 -25.32
N ARG A 27 14.54 -14.80 -25.05
CA ARG A 27 13.99 -14.77 -23.68
C ARG A 27 14.47 -15.91 -22.81
N THR A 28 14.39 -17.14 -23.31
CA THR A 28 14.86 -18.32 -22.56
C THR A 28 16.34 -18.21 -22.21
N PHE A 29 17.17 -17.79 -23.16
CA PHE A 29 18.61 -17.66 -22.91
C PHE A 29 18.94 -16.47 -22.00
N GLN A 30 18.16 -15.37 -22.04
CA GLN A 30 18.31 -14.27 -21.09
C GLN A 30 18.07 -14.65 -19.62
N GLN A 31 17.37 -15.76 -19.35
CA GLN A 31 17.21 -16.29 -17.98
C GLN A 31 18.42 -17.10 -17.51
N MET A 32 19.29 -17.54 -18.43
CA MET A 32 20.42 -18.43 -18.15
C MET A 32 21.76 -17.69 -18.10
N PHE A 33 21.83 -16.51 -18.71
CA PHE A 33 23.05 -15.71 -18.79
C PHE A 33 22.74 -14.32 -18.26
N ASP A 34 23.68 -13.68 -17.55
CA ASP A 34 23.53 -12.33 -16.98
C ASP A 34 24.02 -11.21 -17.91
N ASP A 35 24.83 -11.53 -18.92
CA ASP A 35 25.42 -10.56 -19.85
C ASP A 35 24.90 -10.76 -21.28
N ASP A 36 24.29 -9.71 -21.83
CA ASP A 36 23.76 -9.69 -23.19
C ASP A 36 24.87 -9.76 -24.25
N LYS A 37 26.14 -9.56 -23.90
CA LYS A 37 27.28 -9.75 -24.80
C LYS A 37 27.40 -11.19 -25.28
N TYR A 38 27.16 -12.17 -24.40
CA TYR A 38 27.13 -13.58 -24.80
C TYR A 38 26.00 -13.87 -25.78
N LEU A 39 24.85 -13.21 -25.62
CA LEU A 39 23.71 -13.38 -26.52
C LEU A 39 23.95 -12.70 -27.87
N GLN A 40 24.67 -11.56 -27.89
CA GLN A 40 25.09 -10.90 -29.13
C GLN A 40 26.02 -11.82 -29.93
N ASP A 41 27.02 -12.38 -29.28
CA ASP A 41 28.01 -13.25 -29.91
C ASP A 41 27.37 -14.59 -30.33
N LEU A 42 26.51 -15.16 -29.49
CA LEU A 42 25.83 -16.43 -29.76
C LEU A 42 24.82 -16.33 -30.90
N PHE A 43 23.99 -15.29 -30.92
CA PHE A 43 22.90 -15.17 -31.88
C PHE A 43 23.22 -14.30 -33.09
N GLY A 44 24.34 -13.58 -33.09
CA GLY A 44 24.73 -12.69 -34.20
C GLY A 44 23.77 -11.50 -34.36
N ILE A 45 23.08 -11.13 -33.27
CA ILE A 45 22.11 -10.03 -33.24
C ILE A 45 22.65 -8.86 -32.41
N THR A 46 22.22 -7.66 -32.73
CA THR A 46 22.64 -6.45 -32.02
C THR A 46 22.08 -6.39 -30.60
N LYS A 47 22.77 -5.69 -29.68
CA LYS A 47 22.25 -5.35 -28.34
C LYS A 47 20.83 -4.79 -28.40
N LYS A 48 20.56 -3.88 -29.34
CA LYS A 48 19.24 -3.25 -29.54
C LYS A 48 18.16 -4.24 -29.95
N GLN A 49 18.51 -5.29 -30.72
CA GLN A 49 17.60 -6.40 -31.03
C GLN A 49 17.33 -7.27 -29.82
N ILE A 50 18.35 -7.57 -28.99
CA ILE A 50 18.19 -8.33 -27.74
C ILE A 50 17.30 -7.59 -26.75
N GLU A 51 17.50 -6.28 -26.57
CA GLU A 51 16.65 -5.45 -25.72
C GLU A 51 15.19 -5.41 -26.20
N LYS A 52 14.97 -5.44 -27.52
CA LYS A 52 13.63 -5.45 -28.12
C LYS A 52 12.93 -6.82 -28.06
N LEU A 53 13.68 -7.91 -28.20
CA LEU A 53 13.17 -9.29 -28.23
C LEU A 53 13.09 -9.91 -26.83
N GLY A 54 13.99 -9.50 -25.95
CA GLY A 54 14.16 -9.98 -24.60
C GLY A 54 13.03 -9.62 -23.63
N HIS A 55 13.25 -9.94 -22.36
CA HIS A 55 12.33 -9.63 -21.27
C HIS A 55 13.01 -9.04 -20.03
N ARG A 56 14.34 -8.86 -19.99
CA ARG A 56 15.03 -8.31 -18.80
C ARG A 56 14.44 -6.99 -18.33
N GLU A 57 14.19 -6.08 -19.27
CA GLU A 57 13.57 -4.78 -18.97
C GLU A 57 12.12 -4.90 -18.50
N SER A 58 11.37 -5.91 -18.96
CA SER A 58 10.02 -6.18 -18.43
C SER A 58 10.04 -6.84 -17.05
N ILE A 59 11.04 -7.69 -16.76
CA ILE A 59 11.23 -8.29 -15.42
C ILE A 59 11.62 -7.20 -14.42
N LYS A 60 12.56 -6.33 -14.79
CA LYS A 60 12.97 -5.21 -13.94
C LYS A 60 11.79 -4.28 -13.63
N LEU A 61 10.93 -4.01 -14.62
CA LEU A 61 9.71 -3.23 -14.40
C LEU A 61 8.73 -3.92 -13.43
N ASP A 62 8.50 -5.21 -13.61
CA ASP A 62 7.64 -5.99 -12.74
C ASP A 62 8.13 -5.97 -11.27
N GLU A 63 9.44 -6.11 -11.07
CA GLU A 63 10.07 -5.98 -9.75
C GLU A 63 9.93 -4.57 -9.15
N ILE A 64 10.10 -3.52 -9.97
CA ILE A 64 9.88 -2.11 -9.56
C ILE A 64 8.43 -1.87 -9.14
N LEU A 65 7.46 -2.49 -9.81
CA LEU A 65 6.04 -2.33 -9.45
C LEU A 65 5.69 -3.11 -8.19
N LYS A 66 6.26 -4.30 -8.03
CA LYS A 66 6.06 -5.14 -6.83
C LYS A 66 6.66 -4.50 -5.58
N SER A 67 7.80 -3.80 -5.70
CA SER A 67 8.39 -3.08 -4.56
C SER A 67 7.49 -1.98 -4.00
N LEU A 68 6.56 -1.44 -4.78
CA LEU A 68 5.58 -0.46 -4.28
C LEU A 68 4.62 -1.04 -3.23
N PHE A 69 4.54 -2.37 -3.09
CA PHE A 69 3.75 -3.07 -2.08
C PHE A 69 4.60 -3.68 -0.95
N THR A 70 5.91 -3.45 -0.97
CA THR A 70 6.77 -3.70 0.21
C THR A 70 6.80 -2.52 1.18
N ALA A 71 6.12 -1.44 0.85
CA ALA A 71 5.94 -0.25 1.67
C ALA A 71 5.06 -0.51 2.91
N SER A 72 4.98 0.44 3.83
CA SER A 72 4.03 0.38 4.94
C SER A 72 2.57 0.33 4.45
N PRO A 73 1.62 -0.23 5.22
CA PRO A 73 0.22 -0.28 4.79
C PRO A 73 -0.38 1.07 4.40
N ARG A 74 0.08 2.17 5.01
CA ARG A 74 -0.40 3.53 4.66
C ARG A 74 -0.17 3.90 3.20
N MET A 75 0.83 3.31 2.56
CA MET A 75 1.16 3.59 1.16
C MET A 75 0.19 2.98 0.16
N TYR A 76 -0.29 1.77 0.42
CA TYR A 76 -1.07 1.01 -0.55
C TYR A 76 -2.53 0.75 -0.13
N LEU A 77 -2.91 0.92 1.15
CA LEU A 77 -4.27 0.66 1.58
C LEU A 77 -5.31 1.58 0.92
N GLY A 78 -4.96 2.84 0.58
CA GLY A 78 -5.83 3.70 -0.22
C GLY A 78 -6.10 3.13 -1.63
N THR A 79 -5.08 2.52 -2.24
CA THR A 79 -5.24 1.78 -3.50
C THR A 79 -6.15 0.56 -3.34
N ILE A 80 -6.04 -0.19 -2.24
CA ILE A 80 -6.95 -1.31 -1.94
C ILE A 80 -8.39 -0.78 -1.77
N ASP A 81 -8.58 0.30 -1.02
CA ASP A 81 -9.88 0.93 -0.79
C ASP A 81 -10.54 1.38 -2.08
N LYS A 82 -9.77 2.02 -2.97
CA LYS A 82 -10.25 2.43 -4.30
C LYS A 82 -10.59 1.24 -5.18
N LEU A 83 -9.79 0.19 -5.16
CA LEU A 83 -9.99 -0.97 -6.00
C LEU A 83 -11.17 -1.80 -5.54
N TYR A 84 -11.37 -1.98 -4.24
CA TYR A 84 -12.31 -2.96 -3.69
C TYR A 84 -13.51 -2.34 -2.94
N ASP A 85 -13.64 -1.02 -2.92
CA ASP A 85 -14.69 -0.27 -2.22
C ASP A 85 -14.68 -0.54 -0.70
N THR A 86 -13.48 -0.56 -0.12
CA THR A 86 -13.24 -0.78 1.32
C THR A 86 -12.84 0.52 2.04
N ASN A 87 -12.62 0.46 3.35
CA ASN A 87 -12.16 1.58 4.18
C ASN A 87 -10.97 1.18 5.10
N TYR A 88 -10.11 0.29 4.63
CA TYR A 88 -8.99 -0.24 5.39
C TYR A 88 -7.97 0.81 5.80
N LEU A 89 -7.72 1.84 4.99
CA LEU A 89 -6.79 2.91 5.37
C LEU A 89 -7.30 3.66 6.61
N GLU A 90 -8.61 3.94 6.68
CA GLU A 90 -9.22 4.59 7.85
C GLU A 90 -9.22 3.68 9.07
N GLN A 91 -9.52 2.38 8.89
CA GLN A 91 -9.39 1.38 9.95
C GLN A 91 -7.95 1.28 10.47
N TYR A 92 -6.95 1.39 9.59
CA TYR A 92 -5.54 1.34 9.97
C TYR A 92 -5.12 2.60 10.74
N ILE A 93 -5.57 3.78 10.31
CA ILE A 93 -5.29 5.06 11.00
C ILE A 93 -5.95 5.10 12.38
N SER A 94 -7.16 4.56 12.52
CA SER A 94 -7.89 4.49 13.79
C SER A 94 -7.43 3.37 14.73
N GLY A 95 -6.64 2.41 14.23
CA GLY A 95 -6.14 1.26 14.98
C GLY A 95 -7.07 0.04 15.02
N GLU A 96 -8.17 0.05 14.26
CA GLU A 96 -9.07 -1.10 14.07
C GLU A 96 -8.50 -2.17 13.13
N LEU A 97 -7.51 -1.79 12.31
CA LEU A 97 -6.71 -2.66 11.47
C LEU A 97 -5.25 -2.48 11.85
N THR A 98 -4.53 -3.58 12.04
CA THR A 98 -3.11 -3.57 12.41
C THR A 98 -2.27 -4.32 11.38
N ASP A 99 -0.95 -4.20 11.45
CA ASP A 99 -0.04 -4.97 10.57
C ASP A 99 -0.25 -6.49 10.69
N ALA A 100 -0.68 -6.96 11.87
CA ALA A 100 -0.96 -8.38 12.10
C ALA A 100 -2.19 -8.89 11.34
N ASP A 101 -3.05 -8.01 10.85
CA ASP A 101 -4.24 -8.35 10.07
C ASP A 101 -3.97 -8.36 8.55
N ILE A 102 -2.75 -7.98 8.14
CA ILE A 102 -2.37 -7.78 6.74
C ILE A 102 -1.21 -8.71 6.39
N HIS A 103 -1.41 -9.53 5.36
CA HIS A 103 -0.40 -10.51 4.93
C HIS A 103 -0.26 -10.54 3.42
N LEU A 104 0.98 -10.57 2.93
CA LEU A 104 1.27 -10.90 1.53
C LEU A 104 1.29 -12.42 1.38
N SER A 105 0.52 -12.93 0.42
CA SER A 105 0.44 -14.36 0.14
C SER A 105 1.43 -14.76 -0.97
N GLN A 106 1.66 -16.07 -1.11
CA GLN A 106 2.46 -16.61 -2.20
C GLN A 106 1.77 -16.34 -3.53
N THR A 107 2.56 -15.95 -4.53
CA THR A 107 2.07 -15.66 -5.88
C THR A 107 2.49 -16.70 -6.91
N ASP A 108 3.33 -17.66 -6.51
CA ASP A 108 3.83 -18.75 -7.35
C ASP A 108 2.97 -20.01 -7.13
N PHE A 109 2.22 -20.40 -8.16
CA PHE A 109 1.40 -21.61 -8.16
C PHE A 109 2.04 -22.66 -9.05
N ILE A 110 2.62 -23.69 -8.44
CA ILE A 110 3.20 -24.83 -9.15
C ILE A 110 2.09 -25.85 -9.40
N ARG A 111 1.80 -26.14 -10.67
CA ARG A 111 0.93 -27.25 -11.03
C ARG A 111 1.76 -28.51 -11.19
N GLU A 112 1.43 -29.54 -10.42
CA GLU A 112 1.97 -30.91 -10.56
C GLU A 112 1.44 -31.60 -11.83
N THR A 113 1.68 -30.98 -12.97
CA THR A 113 1.46 -31.54 -14.31
C THR A 113 2.79 -32.03 -14.87
N LEU A 114 2.77 -32.88 -15.91
CA LEU A 114 3.97 -33.45 -16.55
C LEU A 114 5.02 -32.40 -16.99
N GLY A 115 4.62 -31.11 -17.09
CA GLY A 115 5.51 -30.00 -17.45
C GLY A 115 5.84 -29.01 -16.34
N PHE A 116 5.37 -29.22 -15.09
CA PHE A 116 5.52 -28.27 -13.97
C PHE A 116 5.19 -26.82 -14.38
N GLU A 117 3.98 -26.58 -14.87
CA GLU A 117 3.53 -25.23 -15.20
C GLU A 117 3.56 -24.33 -13.95
N LEU A 118 4.37 -23.26 -14.01
CA LEU A 118 4.43 -22.22 -12.99
C LEU A 118 3.53 -21.05 -13.41
N LEU A 119 2.50 -20.79 -12.60
CA LEU A 119 1.64 -19.61 -12.73
C LEU A 119 2.11 -18.58 -11.70
N LYS A 120 2.57 -17.42 -12.14
CA LYS A 120 3.00 -16.31 -11.28
C LYS A 120 1.97 -15.19 -11.32
N ALA A 121 1.35 -14.90 -10.18
CA ALA A 121 0.54 -13.71 -9.98
C ALA A 121 1.43 -12.52 -9.60
N ASP A 122 0.93 -11.30 -9.76
CA ASP A 122 1.72 -10.13 -9.36
C ASP A 122 1.66 -9.88 -7.86
N LEU A 123 0.45 -9.78 -7.30
CA LEU A 123 0.26 -9.51 -5.89
C LEU A 123 -0.99 -10.21 -5.36
N ILE A 124 -0.85 -10.89 -4.23
CA ILE A 124 -1.99 -11.35 -3.43
C ILE A 124 -1.81 -10.83 -2.02
N ILE A 125 -2.78 -10.05 -1.54
CA ILE A 125 -2.82 -9.51 -0.18
C ILE A 125 -4.05 -10.04 0.55
N ILE A 126 -3.85 -10.47 1.79
CA ILE A 126 -4.90 -10.96 2.68
C ILE A 126 -5.09 -9.93 3.77
N ILE A 127 -6.30 -9.39 3.92
CA ILE A 127 -6.65 -8.41 4.94
C ILE A 127 -7.86 -8.93 5.71
N LYS A 128 -7.72 -9.12 7.03
CA LYS A 128 -8.77 -9.72 7.88
C LYS A 128 -9.34 -11.03 7.32
N GLY A 129 -8.47 -11.86 6.72
CA GLY A 129 -8.83 -13.15 6.11
C GLY A 129 -9.46 -13.06 4.72
N MET A 130 -9.70 -11.86 4.18
CA MET A 130 -10.19 -11.66 2.81
C MET A 130 -9.01 -11.53 1.85
N ALA A 131 -9.03 -12.30 0.76
CA ALA A 131 -7.95 -12.33 -0.22
C ALA A 131 -8.24 -11.43 -1.42
N TYR A 132 -7.25 -10.61 -1.79
CA TYR A 132 -7.30 -9.66 -2.90
C TYR A 132 -6.14 -9.93 -3.84
N HIS A 133 -6.42 -10.09 -5.13
CA HIS A 133 -5.46 -10.39 -6.18
C HIS A 133 -5.38 -9.22 -7.17
N ILE A 134 -4.19 -8.64 -7.30
CA ILE A 134 -3.92 -7.49 -8.17
C ILE A 134 -2.91 -7.90 -9.25
N GLU A 135 -3.20 -7.52 -10.50
CA GLU A 135 -2.27 -7.64 -11.64
C GLU A 135 -1.92 -6.27 -12.22
N PHE A 136 -0.65 -6.06 -12.56
CA PHE A 136 -0.20 -4.89 -13.32
C PHE A 136 -0.15 -5.23 -14.79
N GLN A 137 -0.74 -4.37 -15.62
CA GLN A 137 -0.81 -4.65 -17.06
C GLN A 137 -0.28 -3.50 -17.91
N THR A 138 0.73 -3.84 -18.72
CA THR A 138 1.33 -2.97 -19.75
C THR A 138 0.98 -3.40 -21.18
N ARG A 139 0.52 -4.65 -21.40
CA ARG A 139 0.22 -5.18 -22.73
C ARG A 139 -1.16 -5.84 -22.80
N HIS A 140 -1.54 -6.31 -23.98
CA HIS A 140 -2.86 -6.90 -24.23
C HIS A 140 -2.80 -8.43 -24.10
N ASP A 141 -3.15 -8.97 -22.93
CA ASP A 141 -3.41 -10.40 -22.74
C ASP A 141 -4.88 -10.65 -22.35
N GLU A 142 -5.35 -11.89 -22.51
CA GLU A 142 -6.68 -12.33 -22.07
C GLU A 142 -6.77 -12.43 -20.54
N MET A 143 -6.95 -11.27 -19.89
CA MET A 143 -6.88 -11.18 -18.43
C MET A 143 -7.95 -12.01 -17.73
N ALA A 144 -9.18 -12.06 -18.24
CA ALA A 144 -10.28 -12.81 -17.62
C ALA A 144 -9.94 -14.31 -17.42
N ILE A 145 -9.29 -14.94 -18.39
CA ILE A 145 -8.89 -16.35 -18.30
C ILE A 145 -7.70 -16.54 -17.36
N ARG A 146 -6.74 -15.61 -17.36
CA ARG A 146 -5.64 -15.62 -16.37
C ARG A 146 -6.19 -15.51 -14.95
N PHE A 147 -7.08 -14.55 -14.69
CA PHE A 147 -7.75 -14.40 -13.40
C PHE A 147 -8.56 -15.63 -13.00
N ALA A 148 -9.31 -16.24 -13.92
CA ALA A 148 -10.01 -17.49 -13.64
C ALA A 148 -9.06 -18.61 -13.22
N ARG A 149 -7.91 -18.74 -13.91
CA ARG A 149 -6.88 -19.74 -13.55
C ARG A 149 -6.29 -19.45 -12.17
N TYR A 150 -5.81 -18.23 -11.92
CA TYR A 150 -5.22 -17.84 -10.64
C TYR A 150 -6.20 -18.02 -9.49
N GLY A 151 -7.45 -17.58 -9.66
CA GLY A 151 -8.47 -17.67 -8.63
C GLY A 151 -8.77 -19.12 -8.24
N VAL A 152 -8.90 -20.02 -9.22
CA VAL A 152 -9.13 -21.45 -8.96
C VAL A 152 -7.93 -22.09 -8.28
N GLU A 153 -6.70 -21.83 -8.73
CA GLU A 153 -5.49 -22.36 -8.09
C GLU A 153 -5.37 -21.89 -6.64
N TYR A 154 -5.55 -20.60 -6.41
CA TYR A 154 -5.57 -20.03 -5.06
C TYR A 154 -6.62 -20.72 -4.18
N GLY A 155 -7.84 -20.89 -4.69
CA GLY A 155 -8.91 -21.53 -3.93
C GLY A 155 -8.67 -23.01 -3.64
N ILE A 156 -8.01 -23.75 -4.53
CA ILE A 156 -7.66 -25.16 -4.31
C ILE A 156 -6.60 -25.29 -3.20
N GLN A 157 -5.62 -24.38 -3.17
CA GLN A 157 -4.60 -24.33 -2.14
C GLN A 157 -5.18 -23.92 -0.78
N ASN A 158 -6.12 -22.97 -0.77
CA ASN A 158 -6.72 -22.39 0.43
C ASN A 158 -8.13 -22.94 0.74
N LYS A 159 -8.42 -24.17 0.31
CA LYS A 159 -9.74 -24.81 0.51
C LYS A 159 -10.03 -25.06 1.99
N GLU A 160 -11.29 -24.84 2.37
CA GLU A 160 -11.79 -25.08 3.72
C GLU A 160 -12.85 -26.18 3.68
N PHE A 161 -12.73 -27.20 4.54
CA PHE A 161 -13.79 -28.20 4.65
C PHE A 161 -14.94 -27.65 5.50
N ASN A 162 -16.16 -27.61 4.96
CA ASN A 162 -17.35 -27.24 5.69
C ASN A 162 -18.03 -28.51 6.25
N PRO A 163 -18.01 -28.72 7.58
CA PRO A 163 -18.54 -29.94 8.20
C PRO A 163 -20.07 -30.07 8.09
N GLU A 164 -20.81 -28.96 8.00
CA GLU A 164 -22.28 -28.96 7.93
C GLU A 164 -22.77 -29.44 6.57
N SER A 165 -22.12 -29.00 5.50
CA SER A 165 -22.46 -29.39 4.12
C SER A 165 -21.72 -30.64 3.63
N GLY A 166 -20.62 -31.03 4.30
CA GLY A 166 -19.72 -32.08 3.85
C GLY A 166 -18.93 -31.73 2.59
N ALA A 167 -18.89 -30.46 2.19
CA ALA A 167 -18.24 -29.98 0.97
C ALA A 167 -17.01 -29.13 1.29
N TYR A 168 -16.05 -29.11 0.35
CA TYR A 168 -14.95 -28.15 0.38
C TYR A 168 -15.42 -26.82 -0.20
N LYS A 169 -15.22 -25.74 0.56
CA LYS A 169 -15.31 -24.37 0.08
C LYS A 169 -14.00 -24.02 -0.63
N ILE A 170 -14.12 -23.57 -1.87
CA ILE A 170 -13.01 -23.11 -2.72
C ILE A 170 -13.12 -21.59 -2.83
N PRO A 171 -12.41 -20.81 -1.99
CA PRO A 171 -12.50 -19.36 -2.02
C PRO A 171 -11.79 -18.80 -3.25
N ILE A 172 -12.48 -17.96 -4.02
CA ILE A 172 -11.87 -17.17 -5.10
C ILE A 172 -11.58 -15.77 -4.52
N PRO A 173 -10.35 -15.24 -4.67
CA PRO A 173 -10.03 -13.90 -4.19
C PRO A 173 -10.82 -12.84 -4.98
N GLU A 174 -11.04 -11.67 -4.39
CA GLU A 174 -11.46 -10.50 -5.18
C GLU A 174 -10.31 -10.10 -6.11
N GLN A 175 -10.64 -9.75 -7.36
CA GLN A 175 -9.64 -9.62 -8.42
C GLN A 175 -9.68 -8.23 -9.03
N SER A 176 -8.50 -7.66 -9.27
CA SER A 176 -8.37 -6.39 -9.95
C SER A 176 -7.16 -6.29 -10.86
N VAL A 177 -7.25 -5.40 -11.85
CA VAL A 177 -6.16 -5.08 -12.76
C VAL A 177 -5.87 -3.58 -12.75
N ILE A 178 -4.60 -3.23 -12.60
CA ILE A 178 -4.10 -1.86 -12.73
C ILE A 178 -3.45 -1.74 -14.10
N TYR A 179 -4.10 -1.01 -15.01
CA TYR A 179 -3.56 -0.74 -16.33
C TYR A 179 -2.68 0.51 -16.31
N LEU A 180 -1.41 0.35 -16.70
CA LEU A 180 -0.41 1.42 -16.61
C LEU A 180 -0.49 2.43 -17.76
N GLU A 181 -0.90 1.99 -18.96
CA GLU A 181 -0.93 2.83 -20.15
C GLU A 181 -2.20 2.60 -20.99
N ASN A 182 -2.63 3.65 -21.70
CA ASN A 182 -3.86 3.62 -22.49
C ASN A 182 -3.77 2.58 -23.60
N ASN A 183 -4.75 1.68 -23.61
CA ASN A 183 -4.87 0.61 -24.57
C ASN A 183 -6.00 0.92 -25.57
N THR A 184 -5.68 0.93 -26.87
CA THR A 184 -6.57 1.38 -27.96
C THR A 184 -7.74 0.43 -28.26
N GLN A 185 -7.81 -0.76 -27.65
CA GLN A 185 -8.99 -1.62 -27.77
C GLN A 185 -10.01 -1.32 -26.67
N LYS A 186 -11.23 -0.99 -27.12
CA LYS A 186 -12.45 -0.81 -26.32
C LYS A 186 -12.61 -1.92 -25.29
N ASP A 187 -12.86 -1.51 -24.05
CA ASP A 187 -13.43 -2.24 -22.90
C ASP A 187 -13.69 -3.74 -23.19
N ARG A 188 -12.63 -4.55 -23.14
CA ARG A 188 -12.81 -6.00 -23.04
C ARG A 188 -13.45 -6.28 -21.69
N VAL A 189 -14.39 -7.21 -21.71
CA VAL A 189 -15.09 -7.63 -20.50
C VAL A 189 -14.11 -8.43 -19.63
N ASN A 190 -13.65 -7.84 -18.53
CA ASN A 190 -12.84 -8.54 -17.53
C ASN A 190 -13.75 -9.28 -16.55
N LYS A 191 -14.53 -10.24 -17.05
CA LYS A 191 -15.36 -11.10 -16.21
C LYS A 191 -15.36 -12.52 -16.73
N TYR A 192 -15.58 -13.47 -15.84
CA TYR A 192 -15.71 -14.87 -16.19
C TYR A 192 -16.82 -15.51 -15.35
N GLU A 193 -17.37 -16.60 -15.86
CA GLU A 193 -18.50 -17.27 -15.24
C GLU A 193 -18.18 -18.74 -15.01
N PHE A 194 -18.61 -19.27 -13.87
CA PHE A 194 -18.57 -20.70 -13.62
C PHE A 194 -19.89 -21.32 -14.06
N TRP A 195 -19.82 -22.36 -14.89
CA TRP A 195 -20.99 -23.04 -15.44
C TRP A 195 -21.02 -24.51 -15.02
N TRP A 196 -22.18 -24.97 -14.58
CA TRP A 196 -22.42 -26.39 -14.28
C TRP A 196 -23.77 -26.80 -14.84
N LYS A 197 -23.79 -27.90 -15.63
CA LYS A 197 -25.01 -28.41 -16.28
C LYS A 197 -25.78 -27.33 -17.05
N ASN A 198 -25.08 -26.50 -17.81
CA ASN A 198 -25.62 -25.35 -18.56
C ASN A 198 -26.34 -24.29 -17.70
N GLN A 199 -26.01 -24.20 -16.41
CA GLN A 199 -26.48 -23.14 -15.52
C GLN A 199 -25.27 -22.35 -15.01
N SER A 200 -25.38 -21.02 -15.02
CA SER A 200 -24.39 -20.14 -14.41
C SER A 200 -24.47 -20.28 -12.89
N LEU A 201 -23.35 -20.62 -12.27
CA LEU A 201 -23.20 -20.72 -10.82
C LEU A 201 -22.84 -19.37 -10.19
N GLY A 202 -22.25 -18.47 -10.98
CA GLY A 202 -21.80 -17.16 -10.53
C GLY A 202 -20.91 -16.49 -11.56
N VAL A 203 -20.88 -15.16 -11.51
CA VAL A 203 -20.02 -14.30 -12.33
C VAL A 203 -18.98 -13.69 -11.40
N VAL A 204 -17.71 -13.78 -11.79
CA VAL A 204 -16.64 -13.03 -11.15
C VAL A 204 -16.29 -11.86 -12.05
N GLU A 205 -16.46 -10.65 -11.53
CA GLU A 205 -16.08 -9.40 -12.16
C GLU A 205 -14.72 -8.95 -11.63
N VAL A 206 -13.80 -8.66 -12.54
CA VAL A 206 -12.48 -8.16 -12.21
C VAL A 206 -12.52 -6.64 -12.25
N LYS A 207 -12.26 -6.01 -11.11
CA LYS A 207 -12.24 -4.55 -10.96
C LYS A 207 -11.04 -3.95 -11.72
N GLN A 208 -11.13 -2.71 -12.18
CA GLN A 208 -10.08 -2.11 -12.99
C GLN A 208 -9.74 -0.68 -12.58
N LEU A 209 -8.45 -0.37 -12.56
CA LEU A 209 -7.92 0.98 -12.41
C LEU A 209 -7.11 1.34 -13.65
N LYS A 210 -7.41 2.49 -14.27
CA LYS A 210 -6.77 2.97 -15.50
C LYS A 210 -5.91 4.18 -15.18
N LEU A 211 -4.61 4.00 -14.99
CA LEU A 211 -3.73 5.08 -14.50
C LEU A 211 -3.63 6.30 -15.43
N TRP A 212 -3.82 6.12 -16.75
CA TRP A 212 -3.84 7.26 -17.68
C TRP A 212 -5.09 8.14 -17.56
N GLN A 213 -6.09 7.72 -16.77
CA GLN A 213 -7.27 8.52 -16.45
C GLN A 213 -7.11 9.24 -15.11
N THR A 214 -5.99 9.04 -14.44
CA THR A 214 -5.64 9.59 -13.13
C THR A 214 -4.60 10.70 -13.31
N ASN A 215 -4.62 11.71 -12.44
CA ASN A 215 -3.58 12.74 -12.31
C ASN A 215 -3.02 12.76 -10.87
N ILE A 216 -2.13 13.71 -10.58
CA ILE A 216 -1.50 13.82 -9.26
C ILE A 216 -2.53 14.11 -8.17
N ASP A 217 -3.43 15.08 -8.42
CA ASP A 217 -4.50 15.44 -7.48
C ASP A 217 -5.38 14.23 -7.13
N ASN A 218 -5.78 13.43 -8.13
CA ASN A 218 -6.56 12.22 -7.91
C ASN A 218 -5.80 11.19 -7.08
N VAL A 219 -4.47 11.05 -7.29
CA VAL A 219 -3.65 10.15 -6.48
C VAL A 219 -3.63 10.60 -5.01
N ILE A 220 -3.57 11.90 -4.75
CA ILE A 220 -3.55 12.44 -3.39
C ILE A 220 -4.93 12.30 -2.74
N ASP A 221 -5.98 12.76 -3.42
CA ASP A 221 -7.36 12.75 -2.92
C ASP A 221 -7.85 11.32 -2.61
N GLU A 222 -7.53 10.37 -3.49
CA GLU A 222 -7.89 8.96 -3.35
C GLU A 222 -6.86 8.15 -2.55
N LYS A 223 -5.79 8.79 -2.04
CA LYS A 223 -4.69 8.18 -1.29
C LYS A 223 -4.00 7.00 -2.00
N LEU A 224 -3.83 7.11 -3.32
CA LEU A 224 -3.15 6.11 -4.17
C LEU A 224 -1.62 6.28 -4.14
N TYR A 225 -1.05 6.58 -2.97
CA TYR A 225 0.32 7.10 -2.83
C TYR A 225 1.37 6.19 -3.47
N ASN A 226 1.22 4.87 -3.32
CA ASN A 226 2.11 3.90 -3.94
C ASN A 226 2.10 3.94 -5.48
N LEU A 227 1.04 4.45 -6.12
CA LEU A 227 0.93 4.54 -7.58
C LEU A 227 1.46 5.87 -8.14
N LEU A 228 1.82 6.84 -7.29
CA LEU A 228 2.35 8.13 -7.73
C LEU A 228 3.55 7.99 -8.67
N PRO A 229 4.59 7.18 -8.36
CA PRO A 229 5.74 7.05 -9.26
C PRO A 229 5.37 6.54 -10.64
N VAL A 230 4.34 5.69 -10.69
CA VAL A 230 3.90 5.00 -11.89
C VAL A 230 3.26 5.97 -12.90
N LEU A 231 2.82 7.17 -12.48
CA LEU A 231 2.18 8.13 -13.38
C LEU A 231 3.08 8.58 -14.55
N ILE A 232 4.42 8.49 -14.42
CA ILE A 232 5.33 8.79 -15.53
C ILE A 232 5.16 7.83 -16.72
N PHE A 233 4.50 6.67 -16.53
CA PHE A 233 4.21 5.71 -17.59
C PHE A 233 3.35 6.27 -18.72
N LYS A 234 2.62 7.37 -18.49
CA LYS A 234 1.84 8.05 -19.53
C LYS A 234 2.68 8.39 -20.78
N HIS A 235 3.97 8.67 -20.62
CA HIS A 235 4.90 9.01 -21.71
C HIS A 235 5.31 7.83 -22.57
N ARG A 236 5.27 6.61 -22.03
CA ARG A 236 5.81 5.41 -22.69
C ARG A 236 5.15 5.14 -24.04
N LYS A 237 3.82 5.29 -24.11
CA LYS A 237 3.05 5.08 -25.34
C LYS A 237 3.43 6.05 -26.45
N GLU A 238 3.73 7.30 -26.11
CA GLU A 238 4.16 8.30 -27.08
C GLU A 238 5.58 8.04 -27.56
N LEU A 239 6.48 7.71 -26.62
CA LEU A 239 7.87 7.33 -26.91
C LEU A 239 7.96 6.13 -27.84
N LEU A 240 7.10 5.11 -27.67
CA LEU A 240 7.02 3.96 -28.57
C LEU A 240 6.64 4.30 -30.02
N LYS A 241 6.01 5.47 -30.25
CA LYS A 241 5.58 5.93 -31.58
C LYS A 241 6.58 6.88 -32.25
N VAL A 242 7.65 7.28 -31.55
CA VAL A 242 8.66 8.19 -32.10
C VAL A 242 9.52 7.44 -33.12
N ASN A 243 9.33 7.72 -34.40
CA ASN A 243 10.07 7.10 -35.51
C ASN A 243 11.32 7.91 -35.88
N GLY A 244 12.24 8.11 -34.94
CA GLY A 244 13.52 8.81 -35.18
C GLY A 244 13.43 10.33 -35.34
N ASP A 245 12.28 10.92 -35.05
CA ASP A 245 12.07 12.37 -34.96
C ASP A 245 12.74 12.91 -33.70
N LYS A 246 13.91 13.56 -33.88
CA LYS A 246 14.75 14.04 -32.79
C LYS A 246 14.09 15.19 -32.02
N ASP A 247 13.44 16.12 -32.71
CA ASP A 247 12.82 17.28 -32.07
C ASP A 247 11.65 16.85 -31.20
N LYS A 248 10.83 15.92 -31.71
CA LYS A 248 9.75 15.32 -30.93
C LYS A 248 10.26 14.48 -29.76
N LEU A 249 11.37 13.75 -29.94
CA LEU A 249 12.00 13.00 -28.85
C LEU A 249 12.47 13.93 -27.73
N THR A 250 13.12 15.05 -28.08
CA THR A 250 13.54 16.07 -27.12
C THR A 250 12.35 16.69 -26.40
N GLN A 251 11.29 17.04 -27.12
CA GLN A 251 10.08 17.58 -26.50
C GLN A 251 9.44 16.61 -25.49
N ILE A 252 9.28 15.34 -25.86
CA ILE A 252 8.71 14.33 -24.94
C ILE A 252 9.66 14.10 -23.76
N LYS A 253 10.97 14.13 -23.97
CA LYS A 253 11.97 14.02 -22.90
C LYS A 253 11.82 15.18 -21.90
N ASP A 254 11.72 16.42 -22.36
CA ASP A 254 11.58 17.58 -21.48
C ASP A 254 10.27 17.52 -20.67
N ASN A 255 9.17 17.12 -21.31
CA ASN A 255 7.89 16.89 -20.62
C ASN A 255 7.99 15.76 -19.58
N PHE A 256 8.63 14.65 -19.93
CA PHE A 256 8.88 13.53 -19.02
C PHE A 256 9.64 13.97 -17.76
N LEU A 257 10.69 14.77 -17.92
CA LEU A 257 11.48 15.30 -16.80
C LEU A 257 10.72 16.33 -15.97
N SER A 258 9.92 17.18 -16.61
CA SER A 258 9.04 18.12 -15.91
C SER A 258 8.01 17.39 -15.05
N ASP A 259 7.36 16.37 -15.60
CA ASP A 259 6.39 15.54 -14.87
C ASP A 259 7.06 14.78 -13.72
N ALA A 260 8.25 14.22 -13.94
CA ALA A 260 8.99 13.52 -12.89
C ALA A 260 9.33 14.45 -11.70
N ARG A 261 9.73 15.70 -11.98
CA ARG A 261 9.95 16.72 -10.94
C ARG A 261 8.66 17.08 -10.21
N SER A 262 7.58 17.30 -10.95
CA SER A 262 6.29 17.64 -10.36
C SER A 262 5.78 16.53 -9.45
N LEU A 263 5.92 15.26 -9.82
CA LEU A 263 5.56 14.12 -8.97
C LEU A 263 6.36 14.10 -7.67
N MET A 264 7.67 14.37 -7.72
CA MET A 264 8.51 14.45 -6.53
C MET A 264 8.12 15.60 -5.61
N GLU A 265 7.80 16.77 -6.17
CA GLU A 265 7.34 17.93 -5.40
C GLU A 265 6.04 17.63 -4.65
N HIS A 266 5.06 17.01 -5.31
CA HIS A 266 3.79 16.64 -4.66
C HIS A 266 3.97 15.50 -3.64
N ALA A 267 4.82 14.51 -3.93
CA ALA A 267 5.19 13.49 -2.95
C ALA A 267 5.70 14.14 -1.66
N GLN A 268 6.53 15.18 -1.80
CA GLN A 268 7.15 15.85 -0.67
C GLN A 268 6.19 16.78 0.06
N ASN A 269 5.49 17.66 -0.65
CA ASN A 269 4.70 18.73 -0.04
C ASN A 269 3.34 18.23 0.47
N GLU A 270 2.78 17.21 -0.15
CA GLU A 270 1.40 16.79 0.10
C GLU A 270 1.29 15.36 0.65
N ILE A 271 2.19 14.46 0.27
CA ILE A 271 2.11 13.05 0.72
C ILE A 271 2.97 12.77 1.95
N SER A 272 4.12 13.44 2.10
CA SER A 272 5.11 13.12 3.16
C SER A 272 4.56 13.18 4.59
N SER A 273 3.52 13.98 4.84
CA SER A 273 2.85 14.09 6.14
C SER A 273 1.88 12.94 6.44
N HIS A 274 1.50 12.17 5.41
CA HIS A 274 0.51 11.09 5.49
C HIS A 274 1.17 9.70 5.61
N ILE A 275 2.42 9.55 5.19
CA ILE A 275 3.14 8.27 5.12
C ILE A 275 4.40 8.26 6.01
N GLN A 276 5.08 7.12 6.11
CA GLN A 276 6.32 6.99 6.89
C GLN A 276 7.53 7.54 6.12
N GLU A 277 8.64 7.78 6.82
CA GLU A 277 9.88 8.27 6.19
C GLU A 277 10.44 7.25 5.20
N GLU A 278 10.44 5.98 5.59
CA GLU A 278 10.95 4.87 4.81
C GLU A 278 10.14 4.68 3.51
N ASP A 279 8.85 5.01 3.56
CA ASP A 279 7.96 4.98 2.40
C ASP A 279 8.28 6.11 1.40
N MET A 280 8.62 7.31 1.90
CA MET A 280 9.08 8.41 1.06
C MET A 280 10.40 8.04 0.36
N ASP A 281 11.33 7.42 1.08
CA ASP A 281 12.58 6.92 0.48
C ASP A 281 12.28 5.87 -0.61
N LEU A 282 11.30 5.00 -0.41
CA LEU A 282 10.87 4.04 -1.42
C LEU A 282 10.27 4.69 -2.67
N ILE A 283 9.43 5.73 -2.52
CA ILE A 283 8.93 6.54 -3.65
C ILE A 283 10.11 7.09 -4.46
N VAL A 284 11.10 7.67 -3.77
CA VAL A 284 12.30 8.24 -4.40
C VAL A 284 13.08 7.17 -5.17
N ILE A 285 13.32 6.01 -4.55
CA ILE A 285 14.04 4.89 -5.15
C ILE A 285 13.31 4.39 -6.40
N VAL A 286 12.00 4.17 -6.31
CA VAL A 286 11.19 3.69 -7.42
C VAL A 286 11.18 4.71 -8.57
N MET A 287 11.02 6.00 -8.26
CA MET A 287 11.12 7.07 -9.26
C MET A 287 12.47 7.04 -9.98
N GLY A 288 13.57 6.92 -9.24
CA GLY A 288 14.92 6.83 -9.82
C GLY A 288 15.13 5.59 -10.68
N GLU A 289 14.59 4.43 -10.28
CA GLU A 289 14.63 3.21 -11.10
C GLU A 289 13.78 3.33 -12.37
N MET A 290 12.59 3.95 -12.29
CA MET A 290 11.76 4.18 -13.47
C MET A 290 12.42 5.16 -14.43
N ILE A 291 13.01 6.26 -13.95
CA ILE A 291 13.74 7.21 -14.81
C ILE A 291 14.90 6.51 -15.53
N ARG A 292 15.68 5.68 -14.82
CA ARG A 292 16.76 4.89 -15.44
C ARG A 292 16.24 3.93 -16.49
N TYR A 293 15.10 3.28 -16.25
CA TYR A 293 14.43 2.46 -17.26
C TYR A 293 14.10 3.29 -18.51
N PHE A 294 13.47 4.46 -18.36
CA PHE A 294 13.11 5.31 -19.50
C PHE A 294 14.34 5.82 -20.26
N ASP A 295 15.40 6.20 -19.53
CA ASP A 295 16.64 6.66 -20.14
C ASP A 295 17.29 5.61 -21.02
N LYS A 296 17.44 4.41 -20.45
CA LYS A 296 18.05 3.29 -21.15
C LYS A 296 17.22 2.86 -22.37
N VAL A 297 15.90 2.80 -22.23
CA VAL A 297 15.01 2.23 -23.25
C VAL A 297 14.66 3.23 -24.36
N PHE A 298 14.51 4.52 -24.04
CA PHE A 298 13.96 5.52 -24.97
C PHE A 298 14.89 6.70 -25.27
N PHE A 299 15.77 7.06 -24.34
CA PHE A 299 16.58 8.26 -24.46
C PHE A 299 18.07 7.97 -24.71
N ASP A 300 18.42 6.71 -25.01
CA ASP A 300 19.78 6.25 -25.33
C ASP A 300 20.82 6.68 -24.27
N GLY A 301 20.45 6.70 -22.99
CA GLY A 301 21.35 7.10 -21.90
C GLY A 301 21.62 8.61 -21.83
N SER A 302 20.87 9.43 -22.56
CA SER A 302 21.11 10.88 -22.63
C SER A 302 20.62 11.65 -21.41
N ILE A 303 19.91 11.00 -20.48
CA ILE A 303 19.64 11.53 -19.14
C ILE A 303 20.86 11.30 -18.25
N GLU A 304 21.38 10.07 -18.19
CA GLU A 304 22.59 9.72 -17.42
C GLU A 304 23.84 10.46 -17.93
N SER A 305 24.02 10.57 -19.26
CA SER A 305 25.19 11.21 -19.90
C SER A 305 25.35 12.70 -19.58
N ARG A 306 24.28 13.35 -19.10
CA ARG A 306 24.33 14.76 -18.71
C ARG A 306 24.73 14.99 -17.26
N GLY A 307 24.75 13.98 -16.39
CA GLY A 307 24.97 14.18 -14.94
C GLY A 307 23.91 15.04 -14.22
N GLU A 308 23.09 15.80 -14.95
CA GLU A 308 22.01 16.71 -14.53
C GLU A 308 20.82 16.01 -13.86
N ILE A 309 20.81 14.69 -13.67
CA ILE A 309 19.66 14.00 -13.06
C ILE A 309 20.09 13.15 -11.89
N ASP A 310 21.20 12.41 -11.96
CA ASP A 310 21.76 11.85 -10.73
C ASP A 310 22.23 12.97 -9.79
N MET A 311 22.89 14.03 -10.27
CA MET A 311 23.21 15.18 -9.41
C MET A 311 21.97 16.00 -9.08
N THR A 312 21.06 16.30 -10.01
CA THR A 312 19.92 17.17 -9.68
C THR A 312 18.85 16.45 -8.87
N PHE A 313 18.58 15.16 -9.09
CA PHE A 313 17.77 14.40 -8.14
C PHE A 313 18.56 14.17 -6.85
N SER A 314 19.85 13.84 -6.84
CA SER A 314 20.55 13.69 -5.55
C SER A 314 20.67 15.01 -4.77
N GLU A 315 20.88 16.14 -5.43
CA GLU A 315 20.91 17.49 -4.86
C GLU A 315 19.53 17.94 -4.44
N GLN A 316 18.50 17.78 -5.28
CA GLN A 316 17.11 18.06 -4.88
C GLN A 316 16.65 17.13 -3.76
N ILE A 317 16.99 15.84 -3.79
CA ILE A 317 16.75 14.87 -2.72
C ILE A 317 17.50 15.29 -1.45
N LYS A 318 18.73 15.78 -1.56
CA LYS A 318 19.51 16.26 -0.43
C LYS A 318 18.90 17.52 0.17
N ASP A 319 18.53 18.49 -0.65
CA ASP A 319 17.92 19.74 -0.24
C ASP A 319 16.54 19.47 0.38
N PHE A 320 15.72 18.61 -0.24
CA PHE A 320 14.44 18.15 0.31
C PHE A 320 14.64 17.36 1.62
N ARG A 321 15.63 16.47 1.71
CA ARG A 321 15.95 15.77 2.98
C ARG A 321 16.36 16.75 4.08
N GLN A 322 17.07 17.82 3.74
CA GLN A 322 17.43 18.86 4.70
C GLN A 322 16.21 19.63 5.19
N GLU A 323 15.32 20.05 4.29
CA GLU A 323 14.06 20.72 4.66
C GLU A 323 13.16 19.80 5.51
N ILE A 324 13.03 18.53 5.13
CA ILE A 324 12.32 17.51 5.92
C ILE A 324 12.91 17.36 7.30
N THR A 325 14.23 17.26 7.40
CA THR A 325 14.91 17.14 8.70
C THR A 325 14.62 18.36 9.57
N GLY A 326 14.58 19.56 8.97
CA GLY A 326 14.16 20.80 9.63
C GLY A 326 12.72 20.71 10.15
N TYR A 327 11.75 20.42 9.28
CA TYR A 327 10.35 20.29 9.69
C TYR A 327 10.11 19.18 10.73
N ARG A 328 10.87 18.08 10.67
CA ARG A 328 10.81 17.01 11.69
C ARG A 328 11.31 17.47 13.05
N GLN A 329 12.35 18.28 13.11
CA GLN A 329 12.83 18.85 14.37
C GLN A 329 11.76 19.76 14.97
N GLU A 330 11.08 20.56 14.16
CA GLU A 330 9.96 21.40 14.60
C GLU A 330 8.78 20.56 15.11
N ILE A 331 8.35 19.53 14.37
CA ILE A 331 7.28 18.62 14.79
C ILE A 331 7.64 17.89 16.09
N THR A 332 8.91 17.49 16.26
CA THR A 332 9.38 16.84 17.50
C THR A 332 9.30 17.82 18.67
N GLY A 333 9.71 19.08 18.47
CA GLY A 333 9.54 20.14 19.47
C GLY A 333 8.08 20.33 19.87
N TYR A 334 7.16 20.42 18.90
CA TYR A 334 5.73 20.52 19.20
C TYR A 334 5.18 19.30 19.93
N ARG A 335 5.66 18.08 19.63
CA ARG A 335 5.27 16.86 20.36
C ARG A 335 5.75 16.87 21.81
N GLU A 336 6.95 17.37 22.06
CA GLU A 336 7.49 17.52 23.41
C GLU A 336 6.67 18.54 24.22
N GLU A 337 6.33 19.68 23.62
CA GLU A 337 5.44 20.68 24.24
C GLU A 337 4.07 20.10 24.57
N ILE A 338 3.43 19.39 23.62
CA ILE A 338 2.14 18.70 23.85
C ILE A 338 2.24 17.68 24.99
N THR A 339 3.37 16.96 25.08
CA THR A 339 3.60 15.99 26.17
C THR A 339 3.73 16.70 27.52
N GLY A 340 4.44 17.82 27.56
CA GLY A 340 4.52 18.68 28.74
C GLY A 340 3.13 19.17 29.17
N TYR A 341 2.34 19.71 28.24
CA TYR A 341 0.97 20.15 28.54
C TYR A 341 0.08 19.00 29.04
N LYS A 342 0.19 17.79 28.47
CA LYS A 342 -0.55 16.62 28.95
C LYS A 342 -0.18 16.25 30.39
N GLN A 343 1.10 16.34 30.75
CA GLN A 343 1.54 16.06 32.11
C GLN A 343 0.97 17.08 33.10
N THR A 344 1.04 18.37 32.77
CA THR A 344 0.43 19.44 33.59
C THR A 344 -1.07 19.22 33.78
N ILE A 345 -1.80 18.87 32.71
CA ILE A 345 -3.24 18.57 32.78
C ILE A 345 -3.51 17.39 33.73
N ASN A 346 -2.68 16.34 33.71
CA ASN A 346 -2.84 15.20 34.61
C ASN A 346 -2.57 15.55 36.08
N GLU A 347 -1.53 16.35 36.34
CA GLU A 347 -1.23 16.86 37.69
C GLU A 347 -2.39 17.70 38.23
N ASP A 348 -2.95 18.58 37.41
CA ASP A 348 -4.08 19.41 37.80
C ASP A 348 -5.35 18.57 38.01
N LYS A 349 -5.56 17.54 37.18
CA LYS A 349 -6.65 16.57 37.39
C LYS A 349 -6.53 15.84 38.74
N HIS A 350 -5.32 15.47 39.15
CA HIS A 350 -5.09 14.87 40.47
C HIS A 350 -5.37 15.84 41.61
N LYS A 351 -4.90 17.09 41.51
CA LYS A 351 -5.20 18.14 42.52
C LYS A 351 -6.70 18.38 42.65
N ILE A 352 -7.41 18.47 41.52
CA ILE A 352 -8.88 18.62 41.50
C ILE A 352 -9.55 17.45 42.22
N SER A 353 -9.09 16.22 41.97
CA SER A 353 -9.65 15.03 42.64
C SER A 353 -9.41 15.04 44.16
N GLN A 354 -8.25 15.51 44.62
CA GLN A 354 -7.95 15.64 46.06
C GLN A 354 -8.85 16.69 46.71
N GLN A 355 -8.98 17.86 46.07
CA GLN A 355 -9.87 18.92 46.53
C GLN A 355 -11.33 18.46 46.59
N GLN A 356 -11.78 17.66 45.61
CA GLN A 356 -13.12 17.07 45.64
C GLN A 356 -13.33 16.14 46.83
N GLN A 357 -12.34 15.32 47.19
CA GLN A 357 -12.42 14.45 48.38
C GLN A 357 -12.45 15.26 49.68
N GLU A 358 -11.65 16.32 49.77
CA GLU A 358 -11.63 17.21 50.93
C GLU A 358 -12.96 17.95 51.10
N ILE A 359 -13.57 18.42 49.99
CA ILE A 359 -14.91 19.02 50.00
C ILE A 359 -15.96 18.01 50.51
N ILE A 360 -15.92 16.76 50.05
CA ILE A 360 -16.85 15.72 50.51
C ILE A 360 -16.68 15.47 52.02
N HIS A 361 -15.44 15.43 52.50
CA HIS A 361 -15.16 15.22 53.91
C HIS A 361 -15.71 16.37 54.77
N LEU A 362 -15.42 17.62 54.40
CA LEU A 362 -15.93 18.82 55.08
C LEU A 362 -17.47 18.90 55.05
N GLN A 363 -18.10 18.51 53.94
CA GLN A 363 -19.56 18.43 53.86
C GLN A 363 -20.15 17.42 54.86
N THR A 364 -19.46 16.29 55.05
CA THR A 364 -19.87 15.27 56.02
C THR A 364 -19.72 15.79 57.45
N GLU A 365 -18.58 16.39 57.80
CA GLU A 365 -18.35 16.96 59.14
C GLU A 365 -19.35 18.07 59.48
N LEU A 366 -19.67 18.94 58.52
CA LEU A 366 -20.67 20.00 58.69
C LEU A 366 -22.07 19.41 58.98
N SER A 367 -22.46 18.36 58.26
CA SER A 367 -23.72 17.67 58.47
C SER A 367 -23.79 17.06 59.88
N ASP A 368 -22.72 16.38 60.30
CA ASP A 368 -22.65 15.76 61.63
C ASP A 368 -22.69 16.80 62.75
N ALA A 369 -21.97 17.91 62.60
CA ALA A 369 -21.98 19.01 63.56
C ALA A 369 -23.38 19.64 63.68
N GLU A 370 -24.10 19.82 62.56
CA GLU A 370 -25.47 20.33 62.56
C GLU A 370 -26.43 19.39 63.30
N ILE A 371 -26.32 18.07 63.07
CA ILE A 371 -27.12 17.06 63.75
C ILE A 371 -26.81 17.02 65.25
N LYS A 372 -25.52 17.01 65.64
CA LYS A 372 -25.10 17.05 67.05
C LYS A 372 -25.63 18.31 67.76
N GLY A 373 -25.59 19.46 67.09
CA GLY A 373 -26.17 20.69 67.61
C GLY A 373 -27.68 20.57 67.88
N LYS A 374 -28.44 19.99 66.95
CA LYS A 374 -29.88 19.73 67.13
C LYS A 374 -30.16 18.75 68.27
N ILE A 375 -29.41 17.65 68.35
CA ILE A 375 -29.51 16.66 69.45
C ILE A 375 -29.29 17.35 70.80
N LYS A 376 -28.22 18.14 70.92
CA LYS A 376 -27.89 18.87 72.14
C LYS A 376 -29.02 19.82 72.57
N VAL A 377 -29.62 20.53 71.61
CA VAL A 377 -30.78 21.40 71.88
C VAL A 377 -31.97 20.58 72.41
N PHE A 378 -32.30 19.44 71.78
CA PHE A 378 -33.39 18.57 72.25
C PHE A 378 -33.14 17.97 73.64
N GLN A 379 -31.91 17.62 73.96
CA GLN A 379 -31.54 17.08 75.28
C GLN A 379 -31.54 18.16 76.36
N GLU A 380 -30.82 19.26 76.15
CA GLU A 380 -30.58 20.27 77.20
C GLU A 380 -31.79 21.18 77.45
N TYR A 381 -32.56 21.51 76.40
CA TYR A 381 -33.64 22.51 76.50
C TYR A 381 -35.03 21.90 76.50
N PHE A 382 -35.20 20.70 75.93
CA PHE A 382 -36.52 20.05 75.81
C PHE A 382 -36.61 18.72 76.59
N ASN A 383 -35.49 18.22 77.13
CA ASN A 383 -35.41 17.00 77.95
C ASN A 383 -35.96 15.74 77.26
N TYR A 384 -35.78 15.64 75.93
CA TYR A 384 -36.24 14.50 75.13
C TYR A 384 -35.39 13.24 75.39
N SER A 385 -36.03 12.07 75.45
CA SER A 385 -35.33 10.77 75.45
C SER A 385 -34.68 10.49 74.08
N ILE A 386 -33.74 9.54 74.03
CA ILE A 386 -33.07 9.14 72.79
C ILE A 386 -34.10 8.65 71.75
N GLU A 387 -35.15 7.93 72.16
CA GLU A 387 -36.21 7.51 71.23
C GLU A 387 -37.00 8.70 70.67
N GLN A 388 -37.29 9.71 71.50
CA GLN A 388 -38.00 10.92 71.08
C GLN A 388 -37.18 11.77 70.10
N ILE A 389 -35.85 11.81 70.26
CA ILE A 389 -34.93 12.51 69.34
C ILE A 389 -34.81 11.76 68.02
N SER A 390 -34.76 10.43 68.06
CA SER A 390 -34.75 9.56 66.87
C SER A 390 -35.99 9.79 66.01
N ASP A 391 -37.17 9.83 66.62
CA ASP A 391 -38.43 10.11 65.91
C ASP A 391 -38.49 11.54 65.36
N ALA A 392 -38.01 12.54 66.13
CA ALA A 392 -38.06 13.96 65.74
C ALA A 392 -37.10 14.30 64.59
N LEU A 393 -35.88 13.74 64.60
CA LEU A 393 -34.87 13.95 63.56
C LEU A 393 -34.96 12.94 62.41
N LYS A 394 -35.76 11.87 62.58
CA LYS A 394 -35.83 10.71 61.67
C LYS A 394 -34.47 10.06 61.44
N ILE A 395 -33.66 9.98 62.49
CA ILE A 395 -32.33 9.39 62.47
C ILE A 395 -32.36 8.14 63.36
N PRO A 396 -31.79 7.00 62.95
CA PRO A 396 -31.76 5.79 63.78
C PRO A 396 -31.15 6.03 65.16
N ILE A 397 -31.73 5.39 66.19
CA ILE A 397 -31.27 5.48 67.59
C ILE A 397 -29.76 5.17 67.70
N GLU A 398 -29.29 4.13 67.02
CA GLU A 398 -27.90 3.69 67.01
C GLU A 398 -26.94 4.80 66.55
N GLN A 399 -27.34 5.57 65.53
CA GLN A 399 -26.55 6.66 64.98
C GLN A 399 -26.54 7.89 65.91
N ILE A 400 -27.63 8.13 66.64
CA ILE A 400 -27.71 9.17 67.67
C ILE A 400 -26.81 8.82 68.87
N GLU A 401 -26.85 7.57 69.33
CA GLU A 401 -26.01 7.09 70.43
C GLU A 401 -24.51 7.18 70.11
N GLU A 402 -24.12 6.88 68.87
CA GLU A 402 -22.74 7.01 68.39
C GLU A 402 -22.29 8.47 68.33
N MET A 403 -23.18 9.39 67.98
CA MET A 403 -22.89 10.83 67.91
C MET A 403 -22.79 11.53 69.27
N ILE A 404 -23.41 10.97 70.31
CA ILE A 404 -23.41 11.50 71.70
C ILE A 404 -22.20 11.01 72.50
N LYS A 405 -21.57 9.89 72.12
CA LYS A 405 -20.25 9.50 72.62
C LYS A 405 -19.19 10.53 72.25
#